data_AF-A0A5C5VXX9-F1
#
_entry.id   AF-A0A5C5VXX9-F1
#
_cell.length_a   1.000
_cell.length_b   1.000
_cell.length_c   1.000
_cell.angle_alpha   90.00
_cell.angle_beta   90.00
_cell.angle_gamma   90.00
#
_symmetry.space_group_name_H-M   'P 1'
#
loop_
_entity.id
_entity.type
_entity.pdbx_description
1 polymer ?
#
loop_
_entity_poly.entity_id
_entity_poly.type
_entity_poly.pdbx_seq_one_letter_code
_entity_poly.pdbx_strand_id
1 'polypeptide(L)'
;MRWTEKQIEDYLSDETRELNDGSGGRVTVTLFKTDWITYDAVRVDDVYTEAELVDWARRRAAEQGLDFTDALRSNLVHLDHEIRRQNLPL
;
A
#
# COMPACT_ATOMS: atom_id res chain seq x y z
N MET A 1 -6.89 -4.29 -23.26
CA MET A 1 -6.62 -2.88 -23.61
C MET A 1 -5.12 -2.64 -23.37
N ARG A 2 -4.37 -2.01 -24.29
CA ARG A 2 -2.95 -1.65 -24.05
C ARG A 2 -2.89 -0.22 -23.51
N TRP A 3 -2.17 -0.02 -22.41
CA TRP A 3 -1.93 1.32 -21.87
C TRP A 3 -0.93 2.08 -22.73
N THR A 4 -1.05 3.41 -22.76
CA THR A 4 -0.05 4.29 -23.37
C THR A 4 1.13 4.49 -22.42
N GLU A 5 2.28 4.87 -22.96
CA GLU A 5 3.49 5.19 -22.17
C GLU A 5 3.20 6.25 -21.10
N LYS A 6 2.50 7.33 -21.46
CA LYS A 6 2.07 8.37 -20.53
C LYS A 6 1.18 7.83 -19.40
N GLN A 7 0.31 6.86 -19.67
CA GLN A 7 -0.51 6.23 -18.64
C GLN A 7 0.32 5.37 -17.70
N ILE A 8 1.36 4.70 -18.20
CA ILE A 8 2.29 3.93 -17.38
C ILE A 8 3.10 4.87 -16.48
N GLU A 9 3.63 5.96 -17.04
CA GLU A 9 4.38 6.98 -16.29
C GLU A 9 3.52 7.63 -15.19
N ASP A 10 2.29 8.00 -15.51
CA ASP A 10 1.36 8.55 -14.53
C ASP A 10 1.07 7.55 -13.39
N TYR A 11 0.96 6.25 -13.71
CA TYR A 11 0.76 5.19 -12.72
C TYR A 11 1.99 4.94 -11.82
N LEU A 12 3.19 5.16 -12.36
CA LEU A 12 4.45 5.01 -11.63
C LEU A 12 4.94 6.32 -11.00
N SER A 13 4.14 7.39 -11.08
CA SER A 13 4.48 8.64 -10.41
C SER A 13 4.37 8.51 -8.89
N ASP A 14 5.24 9.23 -8.19
CA ASP A 14 5.18 9.36 -6.75
C ASP A 14 3.94 10.15 -6.31
N GLU A 15 3.32 9.69 -5.25
CA GLU A 15 2.26 10.38 -4.54
C GLU A 15 2.54 10.33 -3.05
N THR A 16 2.42 11.49 -2.39
CA THR A 16 2.62 11.63 -0.95
C THR A 16 1.28 11.76 -0.25
N ARG A 17 1.04 10.96 0.79
CA ARG A 17 -0.17 11.03 1.63
C ARG A 17 0.19 11.06 3.12
N GLU A 18 -0.69 11.63 3.93
CA GLU A 18 -0.66 11.49 5.39
C GLU A 18 -1.55 10.33 5.82
N LEU A 19 -1.01 9.43 6.64
CA LEU A 19 -1.73 8.31 7.23
C LEU A 19 -1.91 8.55 8.73
N ASN A 20 -3.09 8.21 9.26
CA ASN A 20 -3.35 8.18 10.70
C ASN A 20 -2.79 6.91 11.30
N ASP A 21 -2.03 7.04 12.38
CA ASP A 21 -1.41 5.91 13.03
C ASP A 21 -2.26 5.25 14.12
N GLY A 22 -3.54 5.60 14.21
CA GLY A 22 -4.49 5.03 15.18
C GLY A 22 -4.33 5.56 16.60
N SER A 23 -3.19 6.20 16.92
CA SER A 23 -2.92 6.84 18.23
C SER A 23 -3.16 8.36 18.22
N GLY A 24 -3.67 8.89 17.11
CA GLY A 24 -3.82 10.32 16.87
C GLY A 24 -2.59 11.00 16.27
N GLY A 25 -1.53 10.23 16.00
CA GLY A 25 -0.37 10.66 15.24
C GLY A 25 -0.59 10.58 13.73
N ARG A 26 0.22 11.31 12.97
CA ARG A 26 0.24 11.26 11.51
C ARG A 26 1.62 10.86 11.01
N VAL A 27 1.65 10.07 9.93
CA VAL A 27 2.87 9.70 9.23
C VAL A 27 2.74 10.11 7.77
N THR A 28 3.69 10.89 7.26
CA THR A 28 3.76 11.25 5.84
C THR A 28 4.54 10.17 5.10
N VAL A 29 3.96 9.64 4.03
CA VAL A 29 4.54 8.56 3.22
C VAL A 29 4.47 8.95 1.75
N THR A 30 5.55 8.71 1.02
CA THR A 30 5.58 8.80 -0.44
C THR A 30 5.75 7.40 -1.03
N LEU A 31 4.83 7.02 -1.91
CA LEU A 31 4.83 5.74 -2.65
C LEU A 31 4.40 6.00 -4.11
N PHE A 32 4.59 5.01 -4.97
CA PHE A 32 4.02 5.08 -6.32
C PHE A 32 2.49 5.01 -6.26
N LYS A 33 1.81 5.65 -7.21
CA LYS A 33 0.34 5.59 -7.29
C LYS A 33 -0.21 4.16 -7.35
N THR A 34 0.52 3.22 -7.96
CA THR A 34 0.15 1.79 -7.95
C THR A 34 0.01 1.23 -6.55
N ASP A 35 0.90 1.60 -5.62
CA ASP A 35 0.85 1.12 -4.24
C ASP A 35 -0.36 1.74 -3.51
N TRP A 36 -0.65 3.01 -3.77
CA TRP A 36 -1.83 3.67 -3.24
C TRP A 36 -3.14 3.09 -3.74
N ILE A 37 -3.20 2.63 -4.99
CA ILE A 37 -4.37 1.94 -5.53
C ILE A 37 -4.63 0.64 -4.74
N THR A 38 -3.59 -0.14 -4.44
CA THR A 38 -3.73 -1.34 -3.60
C THR A 38 -4.17 -0.97 -2.19
N TYR A 39 -3.56 0.06 -1.61
CA TYR A 39 -3.91 0.58 -0.29
C TYR A 39 -5.38 1.00 -0.22
N ASP A 40 -5.88 1.71 -1.22
CA ASP A 40 -7.27 2.15 -1.28
C ASP A 40 -8.20 0.95 -1.50
N ALA A 41 -7.82 -0.02 -2.34
CA ALA A 41 -8.63 -1.22 -2.59
C ALA A 41 -8.86 -2.04 -1.33
N VAL A 42 -7.81 -2.34 -0.56
CA VAL A 42 -7.93 -3.16 0.67
C VAL A 42 -8.71 -2.45 1.78
N ARG A 43 -8.78 -1.13 1.73
CA ARG A 43 -9.59 -0.32 2.64
C ARG A 43 -11.05 -0.24 2.22
N VAL A 44 -11.32 -0.05 0.92
CA VAL A 44 -12.69 0.01 0.38
C VAL A 44 -13.41 -1.32 0.55
N ASP A 45 -12.69 -2.43 0.44
CA ASP A 45 -13.23 -3.77 0.66
C ASP A 45 -13.35 -4.14 2.16
N ASP A 46 -13.13 -3.19 3.08
CA ASP A 46 -13.13 -3.36 4.55
C ASP A 46 -12.26 -4.53 5.03
N VAL A 47 -11.21 -4.90 4.27
CA VAL A 47 -10.29 -5.98 4.63
C VAL A 47 -9.33 -5.52 5.73
N TYR A 48 -8.85 -4.29 5.62
CA TYR A 48 -7.97 -3.67 6.60
C TYR A 48 -8.31 -2.20 6.81
N THR A 49 -8.33 -1.78 8.07
CA THR A 49 -8.36 -0.36 8.43
C THR A 49 -6.99 0.29 8.21
N GLU A 50 -6.97 1.62 8.07
CA GLU A 50 -5.73 2.40 7.97
C GLU A 50 -4.79 2.13 9.16
N ALA A 51 -5.34 2.07 10.38
CA ALA A 51 -4.57 1.80 11.59
C ALA A 51 -3.91 0.41 11.57
N GLU A 52 -4.62 -0.62 11.11
CA GLU A 52 -4.07 -1.98 11.00
C GLU A 52 -2.93 -2.06 9.98
N LEU A 53 -3.06 -1.35 8.85
CA LEU A 53 -2.00 -1.28 7.83
C LEU A 53 -0.75 -0.58 8.39
N VAL A 54 -0.94 0.52 9.11
CA VAL A 54 0.16 1.25 9.75
C VAL A 54 0.84 0.39 10.83
N ASP A 55 0.07 -0.27 11.69
CA ASP A 55 0.62 -1.15 12.73
C ASP A 55 1.34 -2.36 12.15
N TRP A 56 0.85 -2.92 11.05
CA TRP A 56 1.55 -3.99 10.37
C TRP A 56 2.87 -3.51 9.74
N ALA A 57 2.88 -2.33 9.12
CA ALA A 57 4.11 -1.74 8.60
C ALA A 57 5.13 -1.46 9.72
N ARG A 58 4.69 -0.94 10.88
CA ARG A 58 5.56 -0.71 12.06
C ARG A 58 6.17 -2.00 12.59
N ARG A 59 5.37 -3.06 12.74
CA ARG A 59 5.87 -4.37 13.18
C ARG A 59 6.90 -4.91 12.21
N ARG A 60 6.61 -4.87 10.90
CA ARG A 60 7.54 -5.35 9.87
C ARG A 60 8.83 -4.53 9.82
N ALA A 61 8.75 -3.21 9.95
CA ALA A 61 9.91 -2.34 10.06
C ALA A 61 10.81 -2.74 11.23
N ALA A 62 10.23 -3.01 12.41
CA ALA A 62 10.96 -3.45 13.59
C ALA A 62 11.54 -4.88 13.44
N GLU A 63 10.79 -5.81 12.86
CA GLU A 63 11.20 -7.21 12.68
C GLU A 63 12.31 -7.37 11.63
N GLN A 64 12.27 -6.57 10.56
CA GLN A 64 13.16 -6.70 9.40
C GLN A 64 14.24 -5.60 9.33
N GLY A 65 14.21 -4.63 10.26
CA GLY A 65 15.12 -3.49 10.24
C GLY A 65 14.93 -2.57 9.03
N LEU A 66 13.70 -2.51 8.49
CA LEU A 66 13.34 -1.66 7.35
C LEU A 66 12.86 -0.30 7.84
N ASP A 67 12.93 0.71 6.98
CA ASP A 67 12.16 1.93 7.23
C ASP A 67 10.66 1.68 7.06
N PHE A 68 9.84 2.57 7.61
CA PHE A 68 8.39 2.44 7.60
C PHE A 68 7.80 2.40 6.19
N THR A 69 8.31 3.23 5.28
CA THR A 69 7.80 3.36 3.91
C THR A 69 8.07 2.07 3.12
N ASP A 70 9.28 1.52 3.23
CA ASP A 70 9.67 0.25 2.63
C ASP A 70 8.87 -0.92 3.22
N ALA A 71 8.63 -0.93 4.52
CA ALA A 71 7.80 -1.93 5.18
C ALA A 71 6.34 -1.86 4.72
N LEU A 72 5.76 -0.66 4.61
CA LEU A 72 4.41 -0.45 4.10
C LEU A 72 4.29 -0.90 2.64
N ARG A 73 5.22 -0.49 1.78
CA ARG A 73 5.27 -0.95 0.38
C ARG A 73 5.34 -2.47 0.29
N SER A 74 6.20 -3.10 1.10
CA SER A 74 6.32 -4.56 1.13
C SER A 74 5.00 -5.26 1.49
N ASN A 75 4.26 -4.72 2.45
CA ASN A 75 2.94 -5.24 2.82
C ASN A 75 1.91 -5.06 1.69
N LEU A 76 1.88 -3.89 1.05
CA LEU A 76 0.96 -3.64 -0.07
C LEU A 76 1.23 -4.55 -1.27
N VAL A 77 2.50 -4.78 -1.63
CA VAL A 77 2.86 -5.74 -2.68
C VAL A 77 2.41 -7.15 -2.35
N HIS A 78 2.51 -7.55 -1.07
CA HIS A 78 2.01 -8.85 -0.62
C HIS A 78 0.49 -8.95 -0.78
N LEU A 79 -0.26 -7.92 -0.36
CA LEU A 79 -1.72 -7.89 -0.51
C LEU A 79 -2.17 -7.89 -1.97
N ASP A 80 -1.53 -7.13 -2.84
CA ASP A 80 -1.83 -7.13 -4.28
C ASP A 80 -1.64 -8.52 -4.91
N HIS A 81 -0.62 -9.27 -4.45
CA HIS A 81 -0.45 -10.66 -4.88
C HIS A 81 -1.58 -11.58 -4.36
N GLU A 82 -2.02 -11.41 -3.12
CA GLU A 82 -3.12 -12.19 -2.55
C GLU A 82 -4.48 -11.89 -3.21
N ILE A 83 -4.81 -10.61 -3.44
CA ILE A 83 -6.03 -10.18 -4.13
C ILE A 83 -6.08 -10.77 -5.55
N ARG A 84 -4.97 -10.69 -6.28
CA ARG A 84 -4.89 -11.28 -7.63
C ARG A 84 -5.04 -12.79 -7.60
N ARG A 85 -4.47 -13.47 -6.59
CA ARG A 85 -4.63 -14.92 -6.42
C ARG A 85 -6.08 -15.32 -6.15
N GLN A 86 -6.81 -14.56 -5.34
CA GLN A 86 -8.22 -14.86 -5.01
C GLN A 86 -9.17 -14.62 -6.19
N ASN A 87 -8.83 -13.69 -7.08
CA ASN A 87 -9.65 -13.31 -8.24
C ASN A 87 -9.37 -14.13 -9.52
N LEU A 88 -8.47 -15.12 -9.47
CA LEU A 88 -8.27 -16.04 -10.59
C LEU A 88 -9.35 -17.13 -10.58
N PRO A 89 -10.08 -17.36 -11.69
CA PRO A 89 -10.98 -18.49 -11.79
C PRO A 89 -10.17 -19.79 -11.72
N LEU A 90 -10.63 -20.72 -10.87
CA LEU A 90 -10.15 -22.11 -10.81
C LEU A 90 -10.27 -22.81 -12.17
#